data_AF-A0A4U5NF46-F1
#
_entry.id   AF-A0A4U5NF46-F1
#
_cell.length_a   1.000
_cell.length_b   1.000
_cell.length_c   1.000
_cell.angle_alpha   90.00
_cell.angle_beta   90.00
_cell.angle_gamma   90.00
#
_symmetry.space_group_name_H-M   'P 1'
#
loop_
_entity.id
_entity.type
_entity.pdbx_description
1 polymer ?
#
loop_
_entity_poly.entity_id
_entity_poly.type
_entity_poly.pdbx_seq_one_letter_code
_entity_poly.pdbx_strand_id
1 'polypeptide(L)'
;MKEIFQNMAAGKAKQICADLISVLAMTSGDKGDCINFRLKGMHDPIGDWGHEYVRHLAMEMSKEWRSAAEVPEKMSARREELLSLVRDIVAYNMKHNGEVDACDLLTEIDRLDIISEYVEEVDHARVCLYLLSCAPLTPEPDNQVLMRTAKELYLKFGKTFEALRCATMLNDVSLCKEIFLGCNDVVMQSRWRSCLVGTRFSSSSKTWITPTN
;
A
#
# COMPACT_ATOMS: atom_id res chain seq x y z
N MET A 1 -36.03 1.18 1.36
CA MET A 1 -35.04 0.91 0.30
C MET A 1 -34.52 -0.53 0.35
N LYS A 2 -34.01 -1.01 1.49
CA LYS A 2 -33.60 -2.43 1.64
C LYS A 2 -34.71 -3.44 1.29
N GLU A 3 -35.94 -3.19 1.76
CA GLU A 3 -37.11 -4.02 1.42
C GLU A 3 -37.46 -3.99 -0.08
N ILE A 4 -37.32 -2.82 -0.72
CA ILE A 4 -37.55 -2.66 -2.16
C ILE A 4 -36.52 -3.46 -2.95
N PHE A 5 -35.25 -3.41 -2.54
CA PHE A 5 -34.18 -4.20 -3.14
C PHE A 5 -34.44 -5.72 -3.03
N GLN A 6 -34.94 -6.20 -1.90
CA GLN A 6 -35.28 -7.61 -1.71
C GLN A 6 -36.40 -8.07 -2.66
N ASN A 7 -37.43 -7.24 -2.82
CA ASN A 7 -38.60 -7.53 -3.66
C ASN A 7 -38.37 -7.30 -5.16
N MET A 8 -37.25 -6.69 -5.55
CA MET A 8 -36.94 -6.41 -6.95
C MET A 8 -36.45 -7.65 -7.69
N ALA A 9 -36.92 -7.83 -8.93
CA ALA A 9 -36.44 -8.86 -9.85
C ALA A 9 -34.93 -8.68 -10.17
N ALA A 10 -34.25 -9.78 -10.45
CA ALA A 10 -32.84 -9.74 -10.86
C ALA A 10 -32.69 -9.00 -12.20
N GLY A 11 -31.81 -8.00 -12.24
CA GLY A 11 -31.56 -7.19 -13.44
C GLY A 11 -30.72 -5.96 -13.11
N LYS A 12 -30.43 -5.16 -14.14
CA LYS A 12 -29.61 -3.93 -14.01
C LYS A 12 -30.17 -2.95 -12.99
N ALA A 13 -31.50 -2.79 -12.95
CA ALA A 13 -32.17 -1.92 -11.97
C ALA A 13 -31.90 -2.32 -10.52
N LYS A 14 -31.77 -3.62 -10.24
CA LYS A 14 -31.46 -4.13 -8.89
C LYS A 14 -30.02 -3.82 -8.50
N GLN A 15 -29.08 -3.94 -9.44
CA GLN A 15 -27.67 -3.61 -9.21
C GLN A 15 -27.48 -2.11 -8.95
N ILE A 16 -28.11 -1.24 -9.75
CA ILE A 16 -28.10 0.21 -9.53
C ILE A 16 -28.72 0.55 -8.17
N CYS A 17 -29.81 -0.12 -7.80
CA CYS A 17 -30.42 0.05 -6.48
C CYS A 17 -29.46 -0.37 -5.36
N ALA A 18 -28.64 -1.41 -5.56
CA ALA A 18 -27.60 -1.79 -4.61
C ALA A 18 -26.54 -0.69 -4.47
N ASP A 19 -26.05 -0.13 -5.58
CA ASP A 19 -25.07 0.97 -5.55
C ASP A 19 -25.64 2.20 -4.82
N LEU A 20 -26.89 2.59 -5.10
CA LEU A 20 -27.58 3.67 -4.39
C LEU A 20 -27.73 3.40 -2.88
N ILE A 21 -28.06 2.16 -2.49
CA ILE A 21 -28.13 1.78 -1.08
C ILE A 21 -26.75 1.85 -0.44
N SER A 22 -25.68 1.47 -1.15
CA SER A 22 -24.31 1.55 -0.62
C SER A 22 -23.90 3.00 -0.31
N VAL A 23 -24.24 3.94 -1.20
CA VAL A 23 -23.93 5.37 -1.01
C VAL A 23 -24.75 5.95 0.15
N LEU A 24 -26.03 5.62 0.24
CA LEU A 24 -26.88 6.07 1.36
C LEU A 24 -26.50 5.43 2.70
N ALA A 25 -25.90 4.24 2.68
CA ALA A 25 -25.43 3.57 3.88
C ALA A 25 -24.35 4.39 4.62
N MET A 26 -23.61 5.26 3.92
CA MET A 26 -22.62 6.14 4.54
C MET A 26 -23.20 7.06 5.62
N THR A 27 -24.45 7.50 5.46
CA THR A 27 -25.10 8.46 6.37
C THR A 27 -26.15 7.82 7.27
N SER A 28 -26.72 6.69 6.86
CA SER A 28 -27.94 6.15 7.48
C SER A 28 -28.01 4.62 7.47
N GLY A 29 -26.90 3.93 7.20
CA GLY A 29 -26.80 2.48 7.15
C GLY A 29 -26.38 1.82 8.46
N ASP A 30 -26.57 0.51 8.52
CA ASP A 30 -25.97 -0.34 9.55
C ASP A 30 -24.52 -0.69 9.15
N LYS A 31 -23.71 -1.13 10.12
CA LYS A 31 -22.28 -1.42 9.89
C LYS A 31 -22.09 -2.45 8.76
N GLY A 32 -21.29 -2.10 7.76
CA GLY A 32 -20.93 -2.99 6.65
C GLY A 32 -22.00 -3.08 5.55
N ASP A 33 -23.11 -2.35 5.66
CA ASP A 33 -24.08 -2.27 4.56
C ASP A 33 -23.45 -1.68 3.30
N CYS A 34 -22.57 -0.68 3.42
CA CYS A 34 -21.94 -0.06 2.26
C CYS A 34 -21.21 -1.11 1.40
N ILE A 35 -20.32 -1.88 2.01
CA ILE A 35 -19.55 -2.94 1.33
C ILE A 35 -20.48 -4.03 0.80
N ASN A 36 -21.44 -4.48 1.61
CA ASN A 36 -22.35 -5.58 1.25
C ASN A 36 -23.23 -5.26 0.04
N PHE A 37 -23.68 -4.01 -0.09
CA PHE A 37 -24.46 -3.57 -1.23
C PHE A 37 -23.57 -3.22 -2.42
N ARG A 38 -22.36 -2.69 -2.18
CA ARG A 38 -21.39 -2.42 -3.24
C ARG A 38 -20.96 -3.69 -3.97
N LEU A 39 -20.69 -4.78 -3.27
CA LEU A 39 -20.35 -6.08 -3.86
C LEU A 39 -21.52 -6.72 -4.65
N LYS A 40 -22.74 -6.20 -4.50
CA LYS A 40 -23.93 -6.64 -5.26
C LYS A 40 -24.28 -5.69 -6.41
N GLY A 41 -23.55 -4.58 -6.54
CA GLY A 41 -23.77 -3.51 -7.52
C GLY A 41 -23.22 -3.83 -8.91
N MET A 42 -23.14 -2.80 -9.76
CA MET A 42 -22.67 -2.93 -11.14
C MET A 42 -21.14 -2.92 -11.27
N HIS A 43 -20.39 -2.71 -10.19
CA HIS A 43 -18.93 -2.51 -10.22
C HIS A 43 -18.48 -1.41 -11.20
N ASP A 44 -19.33 -0.40 -11.43
CA ASP A 44 -18.97 0.81 -12.16
C ASP A 44 -17.77 1.51 -11.50
N PRO A 45 -16.98 2.33 -12.20
CA PRO A 45 -15.81 3.00 -11.61
C PRO A 45 -16.14 3.64 -10.26
N ILE A 46 -15.41 3.25 -9.20
CA ILE A 46 -15.72 3.66 -7.82
C ILE A 46 -15.75 5.20 -7.68
N GLY A 47 -14.99 5.90 -8.54
CA GLY A 47 -14.92 7.35 -8.59
C GLY A 47 -16.19 8.09 -8.96
N ASP A 48 -17.14 7.46 -9.64
CA ASP A 48 -18.34 8.15 -10.15
C ASP A 48 -19.25 8.66 -9.02
N TRP A 49 -19.13 8.07 -7.83
CA TRP A 49 -19.85 8.47 -6.62
C TRP A 49 -19.10 9.51 -5.78
N GLY A 50 -17.88 9.87 -6.17
CA GLY A 50 -17.04 10.90 -5.55
C GLY A 50 -16.06 10.38 -4.48
N HIS A 51 -15.04 11.19 -4.20
CA HIS A 51 -13.94 10.83 -3.31
C HIS A 51 -14.37 10.49 -1.87
N GLU A 52 -15.39 11.16 -1.33
CA GLU A 52 -15.87 10.89 0.03
C GLU A 52 -16.44 9.47 0.14
N TYR A 53 -17.13 9.00 -0.90
CA TYR A 53 -17.61 7.63 -0.97
C TYR A 53 -16.46 6.63 -0.98
N VAL A 54 -15.44 6.87 -1.80
CA VAL A 54 -14.24 6.02 -1.86
C VAL A 54 -13.55 5.96 -0.50
N ARG A 55 -13.41 7.11 0.17
CA ARG A 55 -12.78 7.20 1.50
C ARG A 55 -13.59 6.44 2.55
N HIS A 56 -14.91 6.59 2.57
CA HIS A 56 -15.78 5.87 3.49
C HIS A 56 -15.71 4.36 3.26
N LEU A 57 -15.74 3.93 2.00
CA LEU A 57 -15.65 2.54 1.61
C LEU A 57 -14.32 1.92 2.02
N ALA A 58 -13.20 2.63 1.83
CA ALA A 58 -11.87 2.21 2.27
C ALA A 58 -11.82 1.99 3.79
N MET A 59 -12.36 2.94 4.58
CA MET A 59 -12.40 2.83 6.04
C MET A 59 -13.25 1.66 6.55
N GLU A 60 -14.44 1.44 5.96
CA GLU A 60 -15.25 0.27 6.33
C GLU A 60 -14.52 -1.02 5.94
N MET A 61 -13.86 -1.05 4.79
CA MET A 61 -13.18 -2.24 4.27
C MET A 61 -12.02 -2.64 5.18
N SER A 62 -11.18 -1.68 5.61
CA SER A 62 -10.11 -1.95 6.57
C SER A 62 -10.64 -2.54 7.88
N LYS A 63 -11.78 -2.04 8.37
CA LYS A 63 -12.42 -2.55 9.59
C LYS A 63 -12.94 -3.97 9.38
N GLU A 64 -13.64 -4.21 8.27
CA GLU A 64 -14.17 -5.53 7.93
C GLU A 64 -13.02 -6.54 7.77
N TRP A 65 -11.92 -6.16 7.09
CA TRP A 65 -10.73 -7.00 6.93
C TRP A 65 -10.14 -7.46 8.27
N ARG A 66 -10.02 -6.53 9.24
CA ARG A 66 -9.52 -6.83 10.59
C ARG A 66 -10.47 -7.74 11.36
N SER A 67 -11.77 -7.45 11.36
CA SER A 67 -12.78 -8.30 12.03
C SER A 67 -12.87 -9.69 11.41
N ALA A 68 -12.68 -9.76 10.09
CA ALA A 68 -12.68 -11.00 9.33
C ALA A 68 -11.47 -11.88 9.73
N ALA A 69 -10.35 -11.30 10.19
CA ALA A 69 -9.20 -12.08 10.66
C ALA A 69 -9.45 -12.95 11.89
N GLU A 70 -10.50 -12.69 12.65
CA GLU A 70 -10.84 -13.43 13.87
C GLU A 70 -11.64 -14.72 13.62
N VAL A 71 -12.21 -14.92 12.42
CA VAL A 71 -13.08 -16.07 12.09
C VAL A 71 -12.48 -16.87 10.92
N PRO A 72 -12.11 -18.16 11.05
CA PRO A 72 -11.36 -18.86 9.98
C PRO A 72 -12.17 -19.51 8.83
N GLU A 73 -13.41 -19.96 9.05
CA GLU A 73 -14.04 -20.98 8.16
C GLU A 73 -14.85 -20.45 6.94
N LYS A 74 -15.40 -19.22 6.96
CA LYS A 74 -16.25 -18.68 5.86
C LYS A 74 -15.51 -17.73 4.90
N MET A 75 -14.19 -17.78 4.92
CA MET A 75 -13.42 -16.53 4.91
C MET A 75 -12.45 -16.35 3.74
N SER A 76 -12.14 -17.41 2.98
CA SER A 76 -11.33 -17.26 1.77
C SER A 76 -12.05 -16.51 0.66
N ALA A 77 -13.33 -16.83 0.40
CA ALA A 77 -14.11 -16.19 -0.66
C ALA A 77 -14.37 -14.72 -0.34
N ARG A 78 -14.74 -14.41 0.91
CA ARG A 78 -14.97 -13.03 1.34
C ARG A 78 -13.70 -12.20 1.31
N ARG A 79 -12.55 -12.76 1.71
CA ARG A 79 -11.26 -12.05 1.59
C ARG A 79 -10.90 -11.76 0.14
N GLU A 80 -11.18 -12.68 -0.79
CA GLU A 80 -10.91 -12.43 -2.20
C GLU A 80 -11.79 -11.29 -2.75
N GLU A 81 -13.08 -11.25 -2.38
CA GLU A 81 -13.98 -10.13 -2.71
C GLU A 81 -13.51 -8.80 -2.13
N LEU A 82 -12.99 -8.80 -0.90
CA LEU A 82 -12.44 -7.59 -0.29
C LEU A 82 -11.14 -7.17 -0.97
N LEU A 83 -10.27 -8.11 -1.35
CA LEU A 83 -9.03 -7.82 -2.07
C LEU A 83 -9.27 -7.27 -3.48
N SER A 84 -10.28 -7.76 -4.20
CA SER A 84 -10.65 -7.18 -5.49
C SER A 84 -11.11 -5.74 -5.33
N LEU A 85 -11.91 -5.45 -4.30
CA LEU A 85 -12.35 -4.09 -3.99
C LEU A 85 -11.18 -3.16 -3.61
N VAL A 86 -10.21 -3.66 -2.83
CA VAL A 86 -8.98 -2.91 -2.48
C VAL A 86 -8.23 -2.50 -3.75
N ARG A 87 -8.06 -3.43 -4.69
CA ARG A 87 -7.36 -3.16 -5.96
C ARG A 87 -8.05 -2.06 -6.75
N ASP A 88 -9.38 -2.08 -6.82
CA ASP A 88 -10.15 -1.04 -7.50
C ASP A 88 -9.98 0.33 -6.82
N ILE A 89 -9.99 0.37 -5.48
CA ILE A 89 -9.81 1.62 -4.70
C ILE A 89 -8.38 2.16 -4.89
N VAL A 90 -7.36 1.31 -4.79
CA VAL A 90 -5.96 1.70 -4.97
C VAL A 90 -5.72 2.21 -6.39
N ALA A 91 -6.24 1.51 -7.40
CA ALA A 91 -6.14 1.94 -8.79
C ALA A 91 -6.80 3.31 -9.02
N TYR A 92 -7.95 3.57 -8.38
CA TYR A 92 -8.61 4.86 -8.44
C TYR A 92 -7.78 5.96 -7.76
N ASN A 93 -7.31 5.71 -6.54
CA ASN A 93 -6.55 6.67 -5.75
C ASN A 93 -5.25 7.07 -6.45
N MET A 94 -4.49 6.10 -6.98
CA MET A 94 -3.26 6.38 -7.72
C MET A 94 -3.50 7.25 -8.96
N LYS A 95 -4.60 7.03 -9.69
CA LYS A 95 -4.98 7.86 -10.85
C LYS A 95 -5.40 9.29 -10.50
N HIS A 96 -5.84 9.53 -9.27
CA HIS A 96 -6.36 10.83 -8.82
C HIS A 96 -5.46 11.52 -7.79
N ASN A 97 -4.16 11.23 -7.80
CA ASN A 97 -3.17 11.81 -6.88
C ASN A 97 -3.47 11.55 -5.39
N GLY A 98 -4.13 10.43 -5.08
CA GLY A 98 -4.45 9.95 -3.74
C GLY A 98 -3.45 8.91 -3.25
N GLU A 99 -2.15 9.07 -3.52
CA GLU A 99 -1.15 8.04 -3.20
C GLU A 99 -1.06 7.77 -1.69
N VAL A 100 -1.24 8.82 -0.88
CA VAL A 100 -1.25 8.74 0.59
C VAL A 100 -2.41 7.87 1.08
N ASP A 101 -3.63 8.12 0.57
CA ASP A 101 -4.81 7.32 0.94
C ASP A 101 -4.67 5.86 0.49
N ALA A 102 -4.02 5.60 -0.65
CA ALA A 102 -3.71 4.25 -1.10
C ALA A 102 -2.69 3.55 -0.18
N CYS A 103 -1.61 4.24 0.22
CA CYS A 103 -0.63 3.70 1.16
C CYS A 103 -1.25 3.39 2.52
N ASP A 104 -2.10 4.29 3.04
CA ASP A 104 -2.78 4.10 4.32
C ASP A 104 -3.66 2.86 4.28
N LEU A 105 -4.51 2.74 3.26
CA LEU A 105 -5.38 1.59 3.07
C LEU A 105 -4.59 0.27 3.05
N LEU A 106 -3.52 0.22 2.26
CA LEU A 106 -2.69 -0.99 2.12
C LEU A 106 -1.92 -1.33 3.40
N THR A 107 -1.50 -0.32 4.17
CA THR A 107 -0.85 -0.51 5.47
C THR A 107 -1.84 -1.05 6.49
N GLU A 108 -3.10 -0.57 6.47
CA GLU A 108 -4.13 -1.01 7.40
C GLU A 108 -4.55 -2.48 7.24
N ILE A 109 -4.47 -3.01 6.02
CA ILE A 109 -4.79 -4.41 5.69
C ILE A 109 -3.57 -5.33 5.67
N ASP A 110 -2.37 -4.79 5.95
CA ASP A 110 -1.08 -5.49 5.92
C ASP A 110 -0.79 -6.16 4.57
N ARG A 111 -1.14 -5.49 3.46
CA ARG A 111 -0.94 -5.96 2.08
C ARG A 111 -0.24 -4.91 1.21
N LEU A 112 0.84 -4.37 1.76
CA LEU A 112 1.66 -3.37 1.09
C LEU A 112 2.36 -3.89 -0.18
N ASP A 113 2.43 -5.21 -0.37
CA ASP A 113 2.98 -5.86 -1.56
C ASP A 113 2.32 -5.39 -2.86
N ILE A 114 1.01 -5.15 -2.80
CA ILE A 114 0.17 -4.78 -3.94
C ILE A 114 0.57 -3.42 -4.52
N ILE A 115 1.14 -2.52 -3.71
CA ILE A 115 1.46 -1.15 -4.14
C ILE A 115 2.44 -1.13 -5.32
N SER A 116 3.33 -2.13 -5.38
CA SER A 116 4.37 -2.23 -6.41
C SER A 116 3.81 -2.36 -7.83
N GLU A 117 2.57 -2.83 -7.97
CA GLU A 117 1.88 -3.00 -9.26
C GLU A 117 1.32 -1.68 -9.81
N TYR A 118 0.95 -0.73 -8.93
CA TYR A 118 0.25 0.50 -9.30
C TYR A 118 1.15 1.75 -9.31
N VAL A 119 2.34 1.69 -8.73
CA VAL A 119 3.26 2.84 -8.69
C VAL A 119 3.94 3.02 -10.05
N GLU A 120 3.81 4.24 -10.58
CA GLU A 120 4.50 4.74 -11.76
C GLU A 120 5.71 5.63 -11.40
N GLU A 121 6.51 6.01 -12.40
CA GLU A 121 7.71 6.85 -12.20
C GLU A 121 7.35 8.26 -11.69
N VAL A 122 6.15 8.77 -11.92
CA VAL A 122 5.76 10.09 -11.40
C VAL A 122 5.46 10.05 -9.90
N ASP A 123 5.06 8.88 -9.39
CA ASP A 123 4.49 8.73 -8.05
C ASP A 123 5.48 8.16 -7.04
N HIS A 124 6.50 7.43 -7.52
CA HIS A 124 7.45 6.72 -6.65
C HIS A 124 8.08 7.63 -5.57
N ALA A 125 8.42 8.87 -5.92
CA ALA A 125 9.02 9.81 -4.98
C ALA A 125 8.07 10.19 -3.84
N ARG A 126 6.79 10.38 -4.15
CA ARG A 126 5.75 10.75 -3.18
C ARG A 126 5.42 9.56 -2.27
N VAL A 127 5.23 8.38 -2.86
CA VAL A 127 4.96 7.13 -2.14
C VAL A 127 6.12 6.79 -1.20
N CYS A 128 7.36 6.78 -1.70
CA CYS A 128 8.51 6.40 -0.88
C CYS A 128 8.79 7.42 0.23
N LEU A 129 8.61 8.72 -0.03
CA LEU A 129 8.73 9.75 1.00
C LEU A 129 7.67 9.55 2.11
N TYR A 130 6.45 9.23 1.73
CA TYR A 130 5.36 8.96 2.67
C TYR A 130 5.69 7.74 3.55
N LEU A 131 6.02 6.60 2.94
CA LEU A 131 6.38 5.38 3.65
C LEU A 131 7.55 5.58 4.63
N LEU A 132 8.60 6.28 4.20
CA LEU A 132 9.76 6.57 5.05
C LEU A 132 9.44 7.54 6.20
N SER A 133 8.48 8.45 6.01
CA SER A 133 8.03 9.37 7.05
C SER A 133 7.15 8.67 8.08
N CYS A 134 6.41 7.63 7.68
CA CYS A 134 5.63 6.79 8.60
C CYS A 134 6.50 5.78 9.36
N ALA A 135 7.60 5.29 8.77
CA ALA A 135 8.48 4.30 9.40
C ALA A 135 8.92 4.61 10.86
N PRO A 136 9.33 5.84 11.25
CA PRO A 136 9.67 6.15 12.64
C PRO A 136 8.46 6.27 13.58
N LEU A 137 7.24 6.38 13.04
CA LEU A 137 5.99 6.47 13.79
C LEU A 137 5.39 5.08 14.06
N THR A 138 5.85 4.06 13.32
CA THR A 138 5.37 2.69 13.40
C THR A 138 6.27 1.84 14.32
N PRO A 139 5.71 0.98 15.19
CA PRO A 139 6.51 0.07 16.01
C PRO A 139 7.23 -0.99 15.15
N GLU A 140 8.31 -1.57 15.71
CA GLU A 140 8.90 -2.79 15.15
C GLU A 140 7.95 -3.98 15.37
N PRO A 141 7.72 -4.87 14.38
CA PRO A 141 8.49 -5.04 13.13
C PRO A 141 7.93 -4.34 11.88
N ASP A 142 6.75 -3.74 11.95
CA ASP A 142 6.02 -3.20 10.79
C ASP A 142 6.77 -2.04 10.12
N ASN A 143 7.54 -1.27 10.89
CA ASN A 143 8.44 -0.25 10.36
C ASN A 143 9.46 -0.80 9.34
N GLN A 144 9.95 -2.03 9.54
CA GLN A 144 10.89 -2.67 8.63
C GLN A 144 10.21 -3.02 7.31
N VAL A 145 8.93 -3.40 7.35
CA VAL A 145 8.14 -3.68 6.14
C VAL A 145 8.03 -2.41 5.29
N LEU A 146 7.66 -1.27 5.90
CA LEU A 146 7.59 0.03 5.21
C LEU A 146 8.93 0.39 4.53
N MET A 147 10.04 0.26 5.26
CA MET A 147 11.38 0.56 4.72
C MET A 147 11.82 -0.42 3.63
N ARG A 148 11.49 -1.72 3.74
CA ARG A 148 11.79 -2.73 2.72
C ARG A 148 11.02 -2.47 1.43
N THR A 149 9.73 -2.15 1.54
CA THR A 149 8.89 -1.81 0.38
C THR A 149 9.39 -0.52 -0.29
N ALA A 150 9.73 0.52 0.47
CA ALA A 150 10.31 1.74 -0.08
C ALA A 150 11.64 1.47 -0.82
N LYS A 151 12.51 0.63 -0.25
CA LYS A 151 13.76 0.19 -0.91
C LYS A 151 13.48 -0.53 -2.24
N GLU A 152 12.51 -1.44 -2.27
CA GLU A 152 12.14 -2.19 -3.48
C GLU A 152 11.59 -1.28 -4.58
N LEU A 153 10.76 -0.30 -4.23
CA LEU A 153 10.30 0.72 -5.15
C LEU A 153 11.47 1.54 -5.71
N TYR A 154 12.39 2.02 -4.87
CA TYR A 154 13.56 2.75 -5.35
C TYR A 154 14.44 1.93 -6.29
N LEU A 155 14.65 0.64 -6.01
CA LEU A 155 15.39 -0.25 -6.92
C LEU A 155 14.65 -0.43 -8.25
N LYS A 156 13.32 -0.58 -8.24
CA LYS A 156 12.49 -0.70 -9.45
C LYS A 156 12.68 0.50 -10.39
N PHE A 157 12.80 1.72 -9.85
CA PHE A 157 12.99 2.95 -10.63
C PHE A 157 14.46 3.36 -10.81
N GLY A 158 15.42 2.49 -10.49
CA GLY A 158 16.85 2.76 -10.67
C GLY A 158 17.44 3.81 -9.73
N LYS A 159 16.74 4.15 -8.65
CA LYS A 159 17.18 5.10 -7.60
C LYS A 159 18.04 4.38 -6.56
N THR A 160 19.24 3.98 -6.97
CA THR A 160 20.14 3.13 -6.17
C THR A 160 20.67 3.79 -4.91
N PHE A 161 20.87 5.11 -4.91
CA PHE A 161 21.35 5.85 -3.74
C PHE A 161 20.29 5.90 -2.62
N GLU A 162 19.05 6.19 -2.99
CA GLU A 162 17.90 6.21 -2.08
C GLU A 162 17.63 4.80 -1.52
N ALA A 163 17.75 3.77 -2.36
CA ALA A 163 17.67 2.38 -1.92
C ALA A 163 18.79 2.03 -0.90
N LEU A 164 20.03 2.47 -1.14
CA LEU A 164 21.15 2.28 -0.19
C LEU A 164 20.90 2.99 1.14
N ARG A 165 20.33 4.21 1.10
CA ARG A 165 19.92 4.93 2.31
C ARG A 165 18.87 4.14 3.09
N CYS A 166 17.87 3.56 2.43
CA CYS A 166 16.87 2.72 3.09
C CYS A 166 17.50 1.45 3.70
N ALA A 167 18.41 0.79 2.99
CA ALA A 167 19.16 -0.37 3.53
C ALA A 167 20.01 -0.01 4.75
N THR A 168 20.58 1.21 4.76
CA THR A 168 21.33 1.73 5.92
C THR A 168 20.41 1.96 7.12
N MET A 169 19.20 2.49 6.89
CA MET A 169 18.18 2.68 7.93
C MET A 169 17.71 1.35 8.54
N LEU A 170 17.62 0.29 7.71
CA LEU A 170 17.34 -1.08 8.15
C LEU A 170 18.49 -1.76 8.91
N ASN A 171 19.68 -1.13 8.95
CA ASN A 171 20.90 -1.70 9.55
C ASN A 171 21.31 -3.07 8.96
N ASP A 172 20.87 -3.39 7.74
CA ASP A 172 21.22 -4.64 7.05
C ASP A 172 22.46 -4.42 6.17
N VAL A 173 23.60 -4.88 6.67
CA VAL A 173 24.90 -4.75 5.99
C VAL A 173 24.95 -5.58 4.71
N SER A 174 24.26 -6.73 4.66
CA SER A 174 24.28 -7.61 3.49
C SER A 174 23.56 -6.96 2.31
N LEU A 175 22.38 -6.38 2.56
CA LEU A 175 21.65 -5.59 1.57
C LEU A 175 22.45 -4.36 1.10
N CYS A 176 23.13 -3.66 2.01
CA CYS A 176 23.99 -2.54 1.65
C CYS A 176 25.12 -2.97 0.70
N LYS A 177 25.76 -4.12 0.95
CA LYS A 177 26.82 -4.66 0.09
C LYS A 177 26.28 -5.01 -1.29
N GLU A 178 25.12 -5.65 -1.37
CA GLU A 178 24.51 -6.05 -2.64
C GLU A 178 24.22 -4.83 -3.53
N ILE A 179 23.57 -3.81 -2.96
CA ILE A 179 23.26 -2.56 -3.68
C ILE A 179 24.55 -1.82 -4.09
N PHE A 180 25.57 -1.82 -3.22
CA PHE A 180 26.84 -1.17 -3.50
C PHE A 180 27.62 -1.86 -4.62
N LEU A 181 27.71 -3.19 -4.61
CA LEU A 181 28.37 -3.99 -5.63
C LEU A 181 27.63 -3.96 -6.98
N GLY A 182 26.30 -3.81 -6.95
CA GLY A 182 25.49 -3.65 -8.16
C GLY A 182 25.67 -2.30 -8.88
N CYS A 183 26.33 -1.33 -8.25
CA CYS A 183 26.60 -0.02 -8.86
C CYS A 183 27.94 -0.02 -9.60
N ASN A 184 27.94 0.18 -10.91
CA ASN A 184 29.16 0.23 -11.73
C ASN A 184 29.83 1.61 -11.79
N ASP A 185 29.19 2.66 -11.27
CA ASP A 185 29.72 4.02 -11.32
C ASP A 185 30.71 4.29 -10.16
N VAL A 186 31.98 4.43 -10.52
CA VAL A 186 33.10 4.70 -9.62
C VAL A 186 32.95 6.01 -8.83
N VAL A 187 32.35 7.04 -9.44
CA VAL A 187 32.15 8.35 -8.80
C VAL A 187 31.05 8.26 -7.75
N MET A 188 29.93 7.59 -8.06
CA MET A 188 28.88 7.31 -7.09
C MET A 188 29.40 6.44 -5.95
N GLN A 189 30.11 5.35 -6.24
CA GLN A 189 30.71 4.50 -5.21
C GLN A 189 31.60 5.30 -4.26
N SER A 190 32.44 6.19 -4.78
CA SER A 190 33.31 7.05 -3.97
C SER A 190 32.53 7.95 -3.01
N ARG A 191 31.44 8.58 -3.49
CA ARG A 191 30.54 9.40 -2.65
C ARG A 191 29.82 8.55 -1.60
N TRP A 192 29.34 7.37 -1.98
CA TRP A 192 28.64 6.46 -1.07
C TRP A 192 29.55 5.92 0.02
N ARG A 193 30.80 5.58 -0.31
CA ARG A 193 31.80 5.17 0.68
C ARG A 193 31.96 6.23 1.76
N SER A 194 32.09 7.50 1.38
CA SER A 194 32.19 8.61 2.34
C SER A 194 30.97 8.68 3.27
N CYS A 195 29.75 8.57 2.73
CA CYS A 195 28.53 8.53 3.55
C CYS A 195 28.47 7.32 4.49
N LEU A 196 28.86 6.13 4.01
CA LEU A 196 28.81 4.89 4.78
C LEU A 196 29.90 4.83 5.87
N VAL A 197 31.05 5.49 5.68
CA VAL A 197 32.11 5.57 6.71
C VAL A 197 31.58 6.23 8.00
N GLY A 198 30.71 7.24 7.87
CA GLY A 198 30.10 7.96 9.00
C GLY A 198 28.97 7.21 9.74
N THR A 199 28.50 6.08 9.21
CA THR A 199 27.41 5.31 9.81
C THR A 199 27.88 4.48 11.01
N ARG A 200 26.96 4.14 11.91
CA ARG A 200 27.24 3.41 13.17
C ARG A 200 27.57 1.92 13.00
N PHE A 201 27.77 1.42 11.78
CA PHE A 201 28.15 0.03 11.55
C PHE A 201 29.46 -0.32 12.27
N SER A 202 29.54 -1.56 12.77
CA SER A 202 30.77 -2.07 13.39
C SER A 202 31.93 -2.05 12.38
N SER A 203 33.16 -1.86 12.88
CA SER A 203 34.36 -1.78 12.04
C SER A 203 34.55 -3.02 11.15
N SER A 204 34.19 -4.20 11.65
CA SER A 204 34.23 -5.47 10.91
C SER A 204 33.24 -5.52 9.74
N SER A 205 32.12 -4.81 9.86
CA SER A 205 31.08 -4.71 8.83
C SER A 205 31.40 -3.68 7.76
N LYS A 206 32.51 -2.92 7.85
CA LYS A 206 32.90 -1.86 6.90
C LYS A 206 34.02 -2.27 5.93
N THR A 207 34.50 -3.52 6.00
CA THR A 207 35.66 -4.03 5.22
C THR A 207 35.51 -3.93 3.70
N TRP A 208 34.29 -3.89 3.18
CA TRP A 208 33.97 -3.72 1.76
C TRP A 208 33.92 -2.26 1.30
N ILE A 209 33.90 -1.31 2.23
CA ILE A 209 33.77 0.13 1.96
C ILE A 209 35.15 0.73 1.62
N THR A 210 36.22 0.24 2.23
CA THR A 210 37.59 0.67 1.93
C THR A 210 38.18 -0.19 0.82
N PRO A 211 38.84 0.38 -0.20
CA PRO A 211 39.63 -0.43 -1.12
C PRO A 211 40.69 -1.17 -0.30
N THR A 212 40.81 -2.49 -0.48
CA THR A 212 42.05 -3.17 -0.12
C THR A 212 43.14 -2.57 -0.99
N ASN A 213 44.18 -2.03 -0.34
CA ASN A 213 45.39 -1.51 -0.98
C ASN A 213 45.89 -2.40 -2.12
#